data_AF-A0A1D3KAN9-F1
#
_entry.id   AF-A0A1D3KAN9-F1
#
_cell.length_a   1.000
_cell.length_b   1.000
_cell.length_c   1.000
_cell.angle_alpha   90.00
_cell.angle_beta   90.00
_cell.angle_gamma   90.00
#
_symmetry.space_group_name_H-M   'P 1'
#
loop_
_entity.id
_entity.type
_entity.pdbx_description
1 polymer ?
#
loop_
_entity_poly.entity_id
_entity_poly.type
_entity_poly.pdbx_seq_one_letter_code
_entity_poly.pdbx_strand_id
1 'polypeptide(L)'
;MYFDSSYSQWLRVWHAFNSVNNIAILTLGVAIEGLLNDIFIPALRIISLDEDFESAKRELIATLEVIEANEDHKKSLIKHVERWGNIHAGKALSLLVEKGLVQETERVAWAELRHSAAHPKFKENTEARQEKEHKRISICLTLFYRLILNVFSYDGAMFEFGKVRNAELVKRDYVKVLE
;
A
#
# COMPACT_ATOMS: atom_id res chain seq x y z
N MET A 1 -17.91 1.53 -6.96
CA MET A 1 -17.04 1.28 -5.79
C MET A 1 -15.55 1.42 -6.13
N TYR A 2 -14.95 0.54 -6.95
CA TYR A 2 -13.51 0.68 -7.30
C TYR A 2 -13.20 1.98 -8.06
N PHE A 3 -14.08 2.37 -8.99
CA PHE A 3 -13.99 3.65 -9.70
C PHE A 3 -14.02 4.84 -8.73
N ASP A 4 -14.98 4.89 -7.82
CA ASP A 4 -15.16 6.02 -6.89
C ASP A 4 -13.97 6.16 -5.94
N SER A 5 -13.47 5.05 -5.38
CA SER A 5 -12.27 5.08 -4.53
C SER A 5 -11.07 5.56 -5.35
N SER A 6 -10.82 4.98 -6.54
CA SER A 6 -9.69 5.37 -7.39
C SER A 6 -9.74 6.83 -7.83
N TYR A 7 -10.90 7.31 -8.27
CA TYR A 7 -11.13 8.70 -8.65
C TYR A 7 -10.92 9.65 -7.46
N SER A 8 -11.45 9.32 -6.27
CA SER A 8 -11.31 10.15 -5.08
C SER A 8 -9.84 10.28 -4.64
N GLN A 9 -9.06 9.19 -4.69
CA GLN A 9 -7.64 9.23 -4.37
C GLN A 9 -6.85 10.00 -5.43
N TRP A 10 -7.19 9.83 -6.72
CA TRP A 10 -6.56 10.59 -7.81
C TRP A 10 -6.79 12.09 -7.66
N LEU A 11 -8.03 12.51 -7.41
CA LEU A 11 -8.40 13.90 -7.21
C LEU A 11 -7.65 14.50 -6.00
N ARG A 12 -7.51 13.71 -4.92
CA ARG A 12 -6.76 14.12 -3.72
C ARG A 12 -5.28 14.36 -4.02
N VAL A 13 -4.64 13.45 -4.76
CA VAL A 13 -3.24 13.61 -5.19
C VAL A 13 -3.10 14.83 -6.10
N TRP A 14 -3.97 14.96 -7.11
CA TRP A 14 -3.97 16.10 -8.02
C TRP A 14 -4.04 17.44 -7.29
N HIS A 15 -5.00 17.61 -6.38
CA HIS A 15 -5.12 18.86 -5.62
C HIS A 15 -3.91 19.14 -4.73
N ALA A 16 -3.32 18.11 -4.11
CA ALA A 16 -2.17 18.31 -3.23
C ALA A 16 -0.93 18.79 -3.99
N PHE A 17 -0.68 18.26 -5.19
CA PHE A 17 0.42 18.71 -6.06
C PHE A 17 0.19 20.10 -6.67
N ASN A 18 -1.05 20.59 -6.71
CA ASN A 18 -1.40 21.95 -7.14
C ASN A 18 -1.52 22.94 -5.97
N SER A 19 -1.34 22.49 -4.73
CA SER A 19 -1.43 23.34 -3.54
C SER A 19 -0.09 24.01 -3.21
N VAL A 20 -0.14 25.20 -2.62
CA VAL A 20 1.06 25.94 -2.16
C VAL A 20 1.71 25.28 -0.93
N ASN A 21 0.97 24.39 -0.24
CA ASN A 21 1.42 23.75 0.98
C ASN A 21 2.19 22.44 0.72
N ASN A 22 3.21 22.16 1.52
CA ASN A 22 4.07 20.97 1.41
C ASN A 22 3.38 19.66 1.91
N ILE A 23 2.11 19.46 1.56
CA ILE A 23 1.28 18.33 2.00
C ILE A 23 1.29 17.19 0.96
N ALA A 24 1.78 17.45 -0.26
CA ALA A 24 1.78 16.50 -1.37
C ALA A 24 2.41 15.14 -1.05
N ILE A 25 3.51 15.11 -0.28
CA ILE A 25 4.20 13.88 0.13
C ILE A 25 3.31 13.02 1.03
N LEU A 26 2.72 13.64 2.07
CA LEU A 26 1.82 12.95 2.99
C LEU A 26 0.57 12.46 2.24
N THR A 27 -0.01 13.33 1.42
CA THR A 27 -1.20 13.00 0.63
C THR A 27 -0.95 11.82 -0.31
N LEU A 28 0.19 11.79 -1.01
CA LEU A 28 0.52 10.67 -1.91
C LEU A 28 0.65 9.36 -1.13
N GLY A 29 1.33 9.36 0.02
CA GLY A 29 1.46 8.19 0.87
C GLY A 29 0.11 7.65 1.36
N VAL A 30 -0.77 8.55 1.81
CA VAL A 30 -2.14 8.23 2.26
C VAL A 30 -3.03 7.77 1.11
N ALA A 31 -2.88 8.35 -0.08
CA ALA A 31 -3.67 7.97 -1.25
C ALA A 31 -3.35 6.54 -1.71
N ILE A 32 -2.06 6.16 -1.72
CA ILE A 32 -1.63 4.78 -1.98
C ILE A 32 -2.21 3.84 -0.92
N GLU A 33 -2.14 4.21 0.37
CA GLU A 33 -2.72 3.41 1.45
C GLU A 33 -4.25 3.25 1.31
N GLY A 34 -4.95 4.31 0.89
CA GLY A 34 -6.38 4.28 0.59
C GLY A 34 -6.72 3.27 -0.51
N LEU A 35 -6.01 3.31 -1.65
CA LEU A 35 -6.19 2.32 -2.72
C LEU A 35 -5.96 0.89 -2.23
N LEU A 36 -4.91 0.68 -1.43
CA LEU A 36 -4.61 -0.63 -0.88
C LEU A 36 -5.73 -1.12 0.04
N ASN A 37 -6.22 -0.29 0.95
CA ASN A 37 -7.26 -0.67 1.91
C ASN A 37 -8.62 -0.89 1.27
N ASP A 38 -9.00 -0.04 0.31
CA ASP A 38 -10.35 -0.03 -0.25
C ASP A 38 -10.53 -1.07 -1.37
N ILE A 39 -9.45 -1.43 -2.07
CA ILE A 39 -9.51 -2.23 -3.30
C ILE A 39 -8.66 -3.49 -3.19
N PHE A 40 -7.34 -3.33 -3.01
CA PHE A 40 -6.41 -4.45 -3.16
C PHE A 40 -6.42 -5.41 -1.96
N ILE A 41 -6.48 -4.92 -0.73
CA ILE A 41 -6.55 -5.75 0.47
C ILE A 41 -7.81 -6.63 0.46
N PRO A 42 -9.02 -6.09 0.19
CA PRO A 42 -10.21 -6.93 0.02
C PRO A 42 -10.04 -8.03 -1.02
N ALA A 43 -9.51 -7.70 -2.21
CA ALA A 43 -9.27 -8.68 -3.28
C ALA A 43 -8.24 -9.73 -2.87
N LEU A 44 -7.10 -9.32 -2.30
CA LEU A 44 -6.05 -10.21 -1.85
C LEU A 44 -6.52 -11.15 -0.73
N ARG A 45 -7.40 -10.70 0.16
CA ARG A 45 -7.97 -11.56 1.22
C ARG A 45 -8.83 -12.68 0.65
N ILE A 46 -9.57 -12.42 -0.42
CA ILE A 46 -10.38 -13.44 -1.11
C ILE A 46 -9.46 -14.45 -1.80
N ILE A 47 -8.44 -13.97 -2.50
CA ILE A 47 -7.50 -14.83 -3.25
C ILE A 47 -6.60 -15.66 -2.32
N SER A 48 -6.26 -15.10 -1.15
CA SER A 48 -5.36 -15.74 -0.17
C SER A 48 -6.13 -16.45 0.94
N LEU A 49 -7.43 -16.72 0.74
CA LEU A 49 -8.26 -17.38 1.74
C LEU A 49 -7.79 -18.83 1.88
N ASP A 50 -7.13 -19.11 3.01
CA ASP A 50 -6.70 -20.44 3.40
C ASP A 50 -7.71 -20.95 4.44
N GLU A 51 -8.63 -21.81 3.99
CA GLU A 51 -9.69 -22.35 4.85
C GLU A 51 -9.14 -23.19 5.99
N ASP A 52 -8.04 -23.91 5.77
CA ASP A 52 -7.38 -24.72 6.80
C ASP A 52 -6.76 -23.82 7.87
N PHE A 53 -6.10 -22.74 7.46
CA PHE A 53 -5.57 -21.73 8.38
C PHE A 53 -6.67 -21.04 9.19
N GLU A 54 -7.78 -20.65 8.55
CA GLU A 54 -8.90 -20.01 9.25
C GLU A 54 -9.65 -20.99 10.17
N SER A 55 -9.72 -22.28 9.83
CA SER A 55 -10.26 -23.31 10.71
C SER A 55 -9.37 -23.52 11.93
N ALA A 56 -8.07 -23.70 11.72
CA ALA A 56 -7.09 -23.85 12.81
C ALA A 56 -7.08 -22.64 13.76
N LYS A 57 -7.24 -21.43 13.20
CA LYS A 57 -7.38 -20.19 13.97
C LYS A 57 -8.63 -20.18 14.85
N ARG A 58 -9.78 -20.64 14.36
CA ARG A 58 -11.03 -20.75 15.14
C ARG A 58 -10.91 -21.79 16.26
N GLU A 59 -10.32 -22.94 15.97
CA GLU A 59 -10.08 -24.00 16.96
C GLU A 59 -9.16 -23.51 18.09
N LEU A 60 -8.10 -22.77 17.74
CA LEU A 60 -7.20 -22.17 18.72
C LEU A 60 -7.93 -21.15 19.61
N ILE A 61 -8.77 -20.29 19.04
CA ILE A 61 -9.57 -19.32 19.81
C ILE A 61 -10.51 -20.05 20.78
N ALA A 62 -11.23 -21.07 20.32
CA ALA A 62 -12.12 -21.86 21.17
C ALA A 62 -11.35 -22.55 22.32
N THR A 63 -10.14 -23.02 22.05
CA THR A 63 -9.26 -23.60 23.07
C THR A 63 -8.82 -22.54 24.09
N LEU A 64 -8.48 -21.33 23.65
CA LEU A 64 -8.06 -20.23 24.54
C LEU A 64 -9.19 -19.76 25.47
N GLU A 65 -10.45 -19.83 25.03
CA GLU A 65 -11.61 -19.44 25.83
C GLU A 65 -11.81 -20.35 27.07
N VAL A 66 -11.54 -21.64 26.94
CA VAL A 66 -11.77 -22.65 28.00
C VAL A 66 -10.58 -22.87 28.93
N ILE A 67 -9.41 -22.27 28.63
CA ILE A 67 -8.24 -22.37 29.50
C ILE A 67 -8.50 -21.67 30.83
N GLU A 68 -8.04 -22.29 31.92
CA GLU A 68 -8.05 -21.70 33.25
C GLU A 68 -6.85 -20.73 33.39
N ALA A 69 -7.10 -19.46 33.08
CA ALA A 69 -6.14 -18.37 33.16
C ALA A 69 -6.84 -17.05 33.47
N ASN A 70 -6.06 -16.01 33.78
CA ASN A 70 -6.59 -14.65 33.97
C ASN A 70 -7.35 -14.18 32.72
N GLU A 71 -8.56 -13.63 32.91
CA GLU A 71 -9.45 -13.19 31.83
C GLU A 71 -8.84 -12.12 30.91
N ASP A 72 -8.05 -11.19 31.45
CA ASP A 72 -7.40 -10.15 30.64
C ASP A 72 -6.30 -10.74 29.75
N HIS A 73 -5.58 -11.74 30.25
CA HIS A 73 -4.60 -12.48 29.45
C HIS A 73 -5.26 -13.29 28.34
N LYS A 74 -6.38 -13.96 28.62
CA LYS A 74 -7.15 -14.70 27.60
C LYS A 74 -7.66 -13.77 26.51
N LYS A 75 -8.30 -12.66 26.88
CA LYS A 75 -8.78 -11.65 25.92
C LYS A 75 -7.64 -11.09 25.06
N SER A 76 -6.48 -10.84 25.66
CA SER A 76 -5.31 -10.37 24.92
C SER A 76 -4.84 -11.41 23.88
N LEU A 77 -4.71 -12.68 24.28
CA LEU A 77 -4.29 -13.77 23.39
C LEU A 77 -5.27 -13.99 22.25
N ILE A 78 -6.58 -14.06 22.55
CA ILE A 78 -7.64 -14.21 21.55
C ILE A 78 -7.54 -13.07 20.53
N LYS A 79 -7.46 -11.82 21.00
CA LYS A 79 -7.32 -10.65 20.13
C LYS A 79 -6.05 -10.68 19.28
N HIS A 80 -4.97 -11.28 19.76
CA HIS A 80 -3.76 -11.50 18.98
C HIS A 80 -3.96 -12.55 17.88
N VAL A 81 -4.57 -13.68 18.22
CA VAL A 81 -4.87 -14.77 17.27
C VAL A 81 -5.86 -14.29 16.21
N GLU A 82 -6.91 -13.57 16.57
CA GLU A 82 -7.88 -12.96 15.65
C GLU A 82 -7.22 -12.11 14.55
N ARG A 83 -6.10 -11.46 14.88
CA ARG A 83 -5.35 -10.60 13.96
C ARG A 83 -4.40 -11.37 13.05
N TRP A 84 -4.16 -12.65 13.28
CA TRP A 84 -3.32 -13.46 12.40
C TRP A 84 -3.93 -13.51 11.00
N GLY A 85 -3.07 -13.46 9.98
CA GLY A 85 -3.49 -13.39 8.58
C GLY A 85 -3.95 -12.00 8.12
N ASN A 86 -4.02 -10.99 9.00
CA ASN A 86 -4.41 -9.64 8.58
C ASN A 86 -3.40 -9.05 7.60
N ILE A 87 -3.89 -8.70 6.41
CA ILE A 87 -3.11 -8.03 5.37
C ILE A 87 -3.14 -6.53 5.65
N HIS A 88 -2.03 -5.97 6.13
CA HIS A 88 -1.82 -4.53 6.21
C HIS A 88 -1.18 -4.00 4.91
N ALA A 89 -1.23 -2.69 4.67
CA ALA A 89 -0.76 -2.07 3.41
C ALA A 89 0.66 -2.50 2.97
N GLY A 90 1.61 -2.58 3.90
CA GLY A 90 2.97 -3.07 3.59
C GLY A 90 3.02 -4.54 3.15
N LYS A 91 2.20 -5.42 3.75
CA LYS A 91 2.09 -6.82 3.33
C LYS A 91 1.35 -6.93 2.00
N ALA A 92 0.31 -6.11 1.79
CA ALA A 92 -0.40 -6.02 0.50
C ALA A 92 0.57 -5.68 -0.63
N LEU A 93 1.40 -4.63 -0.48
CA LEU A 93 2.41 -4.31 -1.49
C LEU A 93 3.40 -5.44 -1.74
N SER A 94 3.79 -6.19 -0.71
CA SER A 94 4.67 -7.35 -0.89
C SER A 94 4.01 -8.44 -1.74
N LEU A 95 2.74 -8.74 -1.48
CA LEU A 95 1.94 -9.67 -2.31
C LEU A 95 1.75 -9.15 -3.75
N LEU A 96 1.59 -7.84 -3.92
CA LEU A 96 1.49 -7.23 -5.26
C LEU A 96 2.83 -7.26 -6.02
N VAL A 97 3.97 -7.25 -5.31
CA VAL A 97 5.29 -7.50 -5.90
C VAL A 97 5.42 -8.93 -6.37
N GLU A 98 5.03 -9.89 -5.54
CA GLU A 98 5.02 -11.33 -5.89
C GLU A 98 4.15 -11.60 -7.12
N LYS A 99 3.01 -10.91 -7.25
CA LYS A 99 2.11 -10.99 -8.41
C LYS A 99 2.62 -10.22 -9.65
N GLY A 100 3.76 -9.53 -9.56
CA GLY A 100 4.33 -8.74 -10.67
C GLY A 100 3.59 -7.43 -10.97
N LEU A 101 2.60 -7.05 -10.14
CA LEU A 101 1.91 -5.78 -10.32
C LEU A 101 2.84 -4.62 -9.99
N VAL A 102 3.54 -4.72 -8.85
CA VAL A 102 4.39 -3.70 -8.22
C VAL A 102 5.86 -4.11 -8.27
N GLN A 103 6.77 -3.14 -8.35
CA GLN A 103 8.21 -3.40 -8.23
C GLN A 103 8.67 -3.25 -6.77
N GLU A 104 9.73 -3.99 -6.40
CA GLU A 104 10.29 -3.90 -5.04
C GLU A 104 10.80 -2.49 -4.70
N THR A 105 11.34 -1.79 -5.71
CA THR A 105 11.78 -0.39 -5.60
C THR A 105 10.64 0.55 -5.21
N GLU A 106 9.43 0.31 -5.72
CA GLU A 106 8.22 1.07 -5.42
C GLU A 106 7.74 0.83 -3.99
N ARG A 107 7.75 -0.44 -3.55
CA ARG A 107 7.41 -0.83 -2.18
C ARG A 107 8.32 -0.15 -1.16
N VAL A 108 9.62 -0.20 -1.38
CA VAL A 108 10.64 0.43 -0.51
C VAL A 108 10.46 1.94 -0.49
N ALA A 109 10.28 2.58 -1.65
CA ALA A 109 10.10 4.02 -1.73
C ALA A 109 8.86 4.50 -0.96
N TRP A 110 7.73 3.79 -1.05
CA TRP A 110 6.52 4.13 -0.30
C TRP A 110 6.71 3.99 1.21
N ALA A 111 7.37 2.92 1.67
CA ALA A 111 7.67 2.72 3.10
C ALA A 111 8.54 3.87 3.64
N GLU A 112 9.57 4.28 2.90
CA GLU A 112 10.40 5.43 3.24
C GLU A 112 9.62 6.76 3.22
N LEU A 113 8.73 6.95 2.24
CA LEU A 113 7.89 8.13 2.10
C LEU A 113 7.01 8.29 3.34
N ARG A 114 6.29 7.22 3.73
CA ARG A 114 5.42 7.19 4.91
C ARG A 114 6.19 7.46 6.19
N HIS A 115 7.33 6.81 6.38
CA HIS A 115 8.18 7.02 7.56
C HIS A 115 8.67 8.48 7.64
N SER A 116 9.08 9.06 6.51
CA SER A 116 9.55 10.44 6.46
C SER A 116 8.46 11.48 6.75
N ALA A 117 7.22 11.21 6.34
CA ALA A 117 6.08 12.08 6.59
C ALA A 117 5.60 12.00 8.05
N ALA A 118 5.65 10.82 8.67
CA ALA A 118 5.21 10.61 10.06
C ALA A 118 6.21 11.12 11.11
N HIS A 119 7.50 11.13 10.78
CA HIS A 119 8.56 11.57 11.69
C HIS A 119 9.47 12.62 11.03
N PRO A 120 8.97 13.86 10.85
CA PRO A 120 9.76 14.93 10.27
C PRO A 120 10.92 15.27 11.21
N LYS A 121 12.13 14.83 10.86
CA LYS A 121 13.36 15.23 11.54
C LYS A 121 13.94 16.44 10.83
N PHE A 122 14.34 17.46 11.60
CA PHE A 122 15.21 18.52 11.08
C PHE A 122 16.45 17.87 10.52
N LYS A 123 16.77 18.23 9.28
CA LYS A 123 17.75 17.52 8.47
C LYS A 123 18.17 18.55 7.43
N GLU A 124 19.48 18.74 7.25
CA GLU A 124 20.03 19.82 6.42
C GLU A 124 19.50 19.77 4.97
N ASN A 125 19.25 20.93 4.39
CA ASN A 125 18.65 21.06 3.05
C ASN A 125 19.75 21.13 2.00
N THR A 126 20.31 19.97 1.64
CA THR A 126 21.33 19.84 0.59
C THR A 126 20.70 19.44 -0.74
N GLU A 127 21.36 19.77 -1.87
CA GLU A 127 20.90 19.40 -3.22
C GLU A 127 20.70 17.88 -3.38
N ALA A 128 21.68 17.10 -2.92
CA ALA A 128 21.61 15.63 -2.95
C ALA A 128 20.39 15.08 -2.21
N ARG A 129 19.96 15.77 -1.14
CA ARG A 129 18.79 15.38 -0.35
C ARG A 129 17.49 15.75 -1.06
N GLN A 130 17.41 16.93 -1.68
CA GLN A 130 16.26 17.30 -2.53
C GLN A 130 16.11 16.31 -3.70
N GLU A 131 17.21 15.94 -4.34
CA GLU A 131 17.19 14.95 -5.43
C GLU A 131 16.68 13.59 -4.96
N LYS A 132 17.15 13.11 -3.79
CA LYS A 132 16.65 11.86 -3.19
C LYS A 132 15.16 11.93 -2.88
N GLU A 133 14.67 13.05 -2.36
CA GLU A 133 13.25 13.24 -2.06
C GLU A 133 12.40 13.27 -3.33
N HIS A 134 12.84 14.01 -4.37
CA HIS A 134 12.18 14.02 -5.67
C HIS A 134 12.12 12.64 -6.30
N LYS A 135 13.24 11.90 -6.30
CA LYS A 135 13.28 10.53 -6.82
C LYS A 135 12.27 9.64 -6.10
N ARG A 136 12.22 9.70 -4.77
CA ARG A 136 11.27 8.92 -3.97
C ARG A 136 9.82 9.28 -4.28
N ILE A 137 9.50 10.57 -4.41
CA ILE A 137 8.16 11.05 -4.78
C ILE A 137 7.78 10.52 -6.16
N SER A 138 8.67 10.62 -7.15
CA SER A 138 8.39 10.12 -8.50
C SER A 138 8.17 8.61 -8.56
N ILE A 139 8.94 7.83 -7.80
CA ILE A 139 8.73 6.38 -7.70
C ILE A 139 7.36 6.10 -7.05
N CYS A 140 6.98 6.83 -6.01
CA CYS A 140 5.66 6.68 -5.39
C CYS A 140 4.52 7.11 -6.31
N LEU A 141 4.74 8.12 -7.17
CA LEU A 141 3.76 8.52 -8.18
C LEU A 141 3.57 7.43 -9.23
N THR A 142 4.67 6.78 -9.62
CA THR A 142 4.64 5.60 -10.50
C THR A 142 3.82 4.47 -9.86
N LEU A 143 4.10 4.14 -8.60
CA LEU A 143 3.31 3.18 -7.82
C LEU A 143 1.82 3.53 -7.78
N PHE A 144 1.51 4.80 -7.52
CA PHE A 144 0.13 5.28 -7.45
C PHE A 144 -0.63 5.07 -8.76
N TYR A 145 -0.06 5.51 -9.89
CA TYR A 145 -0.66 5.30 -11.21
C TYR A 145 -0.74 3.83 -11.59
N ARG A 146 0.27 3.05 -11.22
CA ARG A 146 0.32 1.61 -11.41
C ARG A 146 -0.87 0.89 -10.76
N LEU A 147 -1.21 1.27 -9.52
CA LEU A 147 -2.38 0.74 -8.83
C LEU A 147 -3.68 1.18 -9.53
N ILE A 148 -3.82 2.47 -9.85
CA ILE A 148 -5.02 3.01 -10.50
C ILE A 148 -5.27 2.38 -11.87
N LEU A 149 -4.25 2.29 -12.71
CA LEU A 149 -4.38 1.74 -14.05
C LEU A 149 -4.77 0.26 -14.01
N ASN A 150 -4.27 -0.49 -13.03
CA ASN A 150 -4.68 -1.88 -12.85
C ASN A 150 -6.14 -2.02 -12.40
N VAL A 151 -6.70 -1.04 -11.69
CA VAL A 151 -8.14 -1.02 -11.36
C VAL A 151 -8.99 -0.93 -12.64
N PHE A 152 -8.49 -0.28 -13.68
CA PHE A 152 -9.17 -0.13 -14.97
C PHE A 152 -8.81 -1.22 -15.99
N SER A 153 -8.13 -2.27 -15.54
CA SER A 153 -7.60 -3.33 -16.41
C SER A 153 -6.78 -2.79 -17.58
N TYR A 154 -6.07 -1.68 -17.36
CA TYR A 154 -5.31 -1.01 -18.40
C TYR A 154 -4.11 -1.87 -18.84
N ASP A 155 -4.02 -2.11 -20.15
CA ASP A 155 -2.87 -2.69 -20.83
C ASP A 155 -2.42 -1.67 -21.89
N GLY A 156 -1.19 -1.21 -21.79
CA GLY A 156 -0.68 -0.19 -22.70
C GLY A 156 0.50 0.60 -22.18
N ALA A 157 0.75 1.73 -22.84
CA ALA A 157 1.90 2.57 -22.55
C ALA A 157 1.66 3.47 -21.32
N MET A 158 2.60 3.46 -20.38
CA MET A 158 2.56 4.28 -19.17
C MET A 158 3.92 4.95 -18.97
N PHE A 159 3.92 6.17 -18.43
CA PHE A 159 5.14 6.81 -17.95
C PHE A 159 5.55 6.29 -16.56
N GLU A 160 6.79 5.84 -16.42
CA GLU A 160 7.45 5.61 -15.15
C GLU A 160 8.34 6.81 -14.81
N PHE A 161 8.06 7.48 -13.70
CA PHE A 161 8.64 8.77 -13.35
C PHE A 161 10.00 8.67 -12.61
N GLY A 162 10.53 7.46 -12.40
CA GLY A 162 11.59 7.15 -11.42
C GLY A 162 12.89 7.96 -11.51
N LYS A 163 13.22 8.55 -12.66
CA LYS A 163 14.31 9.54 -12.79
C LYS A 163 13.75 10.95 -12.82
N VAL A 164 14.33 11.85 -12.00
CA VAL A 164 13.92 13.25 -11.95
C VAL A 164 14.02 13.86 -13.34
N ARG A 165 12.92 14.44 -13.85
CA ARG A 165 12.81 15.07 -15.18
C ARG A 165 13.07 14.13 -16.36
N ASN A 166 13.04 12.82 -16.16
CA ASN A 166 13.20 11.84 -17.22
C ASN A 166 12.22 10.67 -16.99
N ALA A 167 11.00 10.83 -17.51
CA ALA A 167 10.00 9.80 -17.45
C ALA A 167 10.18 8.83 -18.62
N GLU A 168 10.21 7.54 -18.32
CA GLU A 168 10.37 6.49 -19.32
C GLU A 168 8.99 5.98 -19.74
N LEU A 169 8.75 5.90 -21.05
CA LEU A 169 7.51 5.31 -21.56
C LEU A 169 7.71 3.79 -21.68
N VAL A 170 6.98 3.03 -20.87
CA VAL A 170 7.04 1.57 -20.84
C VAL A 170 5.70 0.98 -21.25
N LYS A 171 5.72 -0.17 -21.94
CA LYS A 171 4.51 -0.99 -22.10
C LYS A 171 4.29 -1.76 -20.81
N ARG A 172 3.06 -1.72 -20.32
CA ARG A 172 2.65 -2.39 -19.11
C ARG A 172 1.47 -3.29 -19.40
N ASP A 173 1.60 -4.54 -19.01
CA ASP A 173 0.53 -5.52 -19.12
C ASP A 173 -0.38 -5.45 -17.88
N TYR A 174 -1.65 -5.74 -18.08
CA TYR A 174 -2.62 -5.86 -16.99
C TYR A 174 -2.29 -7.08 -16.12
N VAL A 175 -2.36 -6.92 -14.78
CA VAL A 175 -2.17 -8.01 -13.84
C VAL A 175 -3.48 -8.35 -13.15
N LYS A 176 -3.92 -9.59 -13.33
CA LYS A 176 -5.12 -10.17 -12.72
C LYS A 176 -4.94 -10.34 -11.21
N VAL A 177 -5.28 -9.28 -10.46
CA VAL A 177 -5.24 -9.25 -9.00
C VAL A 177 -6.61 -8.97 -8.39
N LEU A 178 -7.55 -8.47 -9.19
CA LEU A 178 -8.90 -8.10 -8.75
C LEU A 178 -9.98 -9.06 -9.29
N GLU A 179 -9.56 -10.10 -10.01
CA GLU A 179 -10.38 -11.17 -10.60
C GLU A 179 -10.17 -12.47 -9.84
#